data_AF-A0A930F0X6-F1
#
_entry.id   AF-A0A930F0X6-F1
#
_cell.length_a   1.000
_cell.length_b   1.000
_cell.length_c   1.000
_cell.angle_alpha   90.00
_cell.angle_beta   90.00
_cell.angle_gamma   90.00
#
_symmetry.space_group_name_H-M   'P 1'
#
loop_
_entity.id
_entity.type
_entity.pdbx_description
1 polymer ?
#
loop_
_entity_poly.entity_id
_entity_poly.type
_entity_poly.pdbx_seq_one_letter_code
_entity_poly.pdbx_strand_id
1 'polypeptide(L)'
;MVKIDNVSMLNGRYYTKSVPHKENQGEYQNHLLRLLNVIEDIRPSYYIDFEFEDNEKLKITYPIYKNDTTLVETRYLHGKKRRKYWEVYFENESVNIPFIYGRVIKDRVRIGKNTKNQLLMEKFTNNEGWVLFLGDGYALKSKNVFYHYKDYPNIKPFEEKGLWGAVLGEKIVVQPKYEITEVFEQKYIKAKTNEKWSLLDQRGKEIIPPKYDDISNIDRGTKSVFYVVKDEKIGIVNKQGEEITPIDYDVISEGEKEVFILTQGDLRGVLFKQKILVPSIYENINGYGLKIGQYKNMKPGRRYYNAQRDGKKYVLDDQGNEYELEETEIQSIRKALLHGMSAPKYSIKQETARKVSLDEWKK
;
A
#
# COMPACT_ATOMS: atom_id res chain seq x y z
N MET A 1 21.85 -10.94 21.13
CA MET A 1 22.59 -11.79 20.17
C MET A 1 23.47 -12.78 20.93
N VAL A 2 23.73 -13.95 20.34
CA VAL A 2 24.67 -14.97 20.87
C VAL A 2 26.10 -14.68 20.42
N LYS A 3 27.09 -15.36 21.03
CA LYS A 3 28.50 -15.23 20.63
C LYS A 3 28.68 -15.69 19.18
N ILE A 4 29.52 -14.98 18.42
CA ILE A 4 29.94 -15.41 17.08
C ILE A 4 31.43 -15.73 17.09
N ASP A 5 31.76 -17.01 16.99
CA ASP A 5 33.16 -17.46 16.96
C ASP A 5 33.79 -17.13 15.60
N ASN A 6 33.01 -17.26 14.52
CA ASN A 6 33.39 -16.87 13.16
C ASN A 6 32.23 -16.08 12.49
N VAL A 7 32.54 -15.05 11.71
CA VAL A 7 31.54 -14.29 10.93
C VAL A 7 30.87 -15.15 9.84
N SER A 8 31.55 -16.18 9.33
CA SER A 8 30.98 -17.12 8.36
C SER A 8 29.75 -17.86 8.88
N MET A 9 29.55 -17.91 10.21
CA MET A 9 28.32 -18.42 10.81
C MET A 9 27.08 -17.62 10.38
N LEU A 10 27.26 -16.37 9.96
CA LEU A 10 26.22 -15.47 9.45
C LEU A 10 26.01 -15.59 7.94
N ASN A 11 26.76 -16.45 7.24
CA ASN A 11 26.57 -16.66 5.81
C ASN A 11 25.27 -17.40 5.52
N GLY A 12 24.75 -17.17 4.32
CA GLY A 12 23.63 -17.91 3.75
C GLY A 12 22.55 -17.01 3.17
N ARG A 13 21.53 -17.67 2.61
CA ARG A 13 20.36 -17.01 2.06
C ARG A 13 19.34 -16.72 3.14
N TYR A 14 18.90 -15.47 3.24
CA TYR A 14 17.89 -15.02 4.19
C TYR A 14 16.66 -14.49 3.46
N TYR A 15 15.48 -14.78 4.00
CA TYR A 15 14.24 -14.14 3.55
C TYR A 15 14.22 -12.69 4.01
N THR A 16 13.84 -11.78 3.13
CA THR A 16 14.08 -10.34 3.34
C THR A 16 13.06 -9.64 4.21
N LYS A 17 11.85 -10.17 4.40
CA LYS A 17 10.86 -9.56 5.30
C LYS A 17 11.09 -10.07 6.72
N SER A 18 11.27 -9.15 7.67
CA SER A 18 11.41 -9.49 9.08
C SER A 18 10.10 -10.04 9.65
N VAL A 19 10.19 -10.82 10.72
CA VAL A 19 9.01 -11.17 11.54
C VAL A 19 8.92 -10.19 12.71
N PRO A 20 7.75 -9.58 12.96
CA PRO A 20 7.56 -8.68 14.10
C PRO A 20 7.85 -9.42 15.42
N HIS A 21 8.59 -8.78 16.34
CA HIS A 21 8.73 -9.32 17.69
C HIS A 21 7.42 -9.05 18.44
N LYS A 22 6.84 -10.08 19.07
CA LYS A 22 5.52 -10.05 19.75
C LYS A 22 5.39 -9.07 20.93
N GLU A 23 6.38 -8.23 21.21
CA GLU A 23 6.37 -7.37 22.41
C GLU A 23 6.58 -5.91 22.00
N ASN A 24 5.45 -5.18 22.03
CA ASN A 24 5.28 -3.73 22.14
C ASN A 24 6.07 -2.80 21.19
N GLN A 25 5.27 -1.98 20.50
CA GLN A 25 5.60 -0.82 19.65
C GLN A 25 5.88 -1.12 18.17
N GLY A 26 4.81 -0.98 17.36
CA GLY A 26 4.87 -0.84 15.90
C GLY A 26 5.23 -2.11 15.14
N GLU A 27 4.22 -2.87 14.71
CA GLU A 27 4.36 -4.08 13.88
C GLU A 27 4.78 -3.75 12.42
N TYR A 28 5.91 -3.08 12.21
CA TYR A 28 6.43 -2.87 10.86
C TYR A 28 7.38 -4.02 10.50
N GLN A 29 7.00 -4.82 9.50
CA GLN A 29 7.92 -5.74 8.85
C GLN A 29 8.94 -4.93 8.08
N ASN A 30 10.19 -4.94 8.54
CA ASN A 30 11.28 -4.27 7.85
C ASN A 30 11.85 -5.18 6.77
N HIS A 31 12.14 -4.58 5.63
CA HIS A 31 12.90 -5.24 4.58
C HIS A 31 14.39 -5.20 4.90
N LEU A 32 15.07 -6.34 4.84
CA LEU A 32 16.48 -6.49 5.23
C LEU A 32 17.39 -5.51 4.46
N LEU A 33 17.21 -5.39 3.14
CA LEU A 33 17.93 -4.42 2.31
C LEU A 33 17.77 -2.95 2.76
N ARG A 34 16.57 -2.54 3.23
CA ARG A 34 16.35 -1.17 3.76
C ARG A 34 17.13 -0.94 5.06
N LEU A 35 17.30 -1.97 5.88
CA LEU A 35 18.14 -1.86 7.08
C LEU A 35 19.60 -1.61 6.70
N LEU A 36 20.06 -2.12 5.56
CA LEU A 36 21.40 -1.92 4.99
C LEU A 36 21.50 -0.69 4.06
N ASN A 37 20.55 0.26 4.15
CA ASN A 37 20.52 1.50 3.38
C ASN A 37 20.53 1.32 1.85
N VAL A 38 19.97 0.23 1.36
CA VAL A 38 19.66 0.06 -0.05
C VAL A 38 18.32 0.75 -0.36
N ILE A 39 18.36 1.82 -1.15
CA ILE A 39 17.22 2.75 -1.36
C ILE A 39 16.44 2.45 -2.66
N GLU A 40 17.00 1.63 -3.55
CA GLU A 40 16.41 1.28 -4.85
C GLU A 40 15.10 0.49 -4.75
N ASP A 41 14.49 0.20 -5.89
CA ASP A 41 13.29 -0.63 -5.95
C ASP A 41 13.63 -2.10 -5.63
N ILE A 42 13.33 -2.47 -4.39
CA ILE A 42 13.59 -3.78 -3.81
C ILE A 42 12.31 -4.63 -3.69
N ARG A 43 11.18 -4.21 -4.28
CA ARG A 43 9.95 -5.01 -4.30
C ARG A 43 10.16 -6.48 -4.71
N PRO A 44 10.99 -6.81 -5.71
CA PRO A 44 11.26 -8.20 -6.12
C PRO A 44 12.28 -8.92 -5.24
N SER A 45 12.91 -8.23 -4.28
CA SER A 45 14.00 -8.78 -3.49
C SER A 45 13.47 -9.70 -2.38
N TYR A 46 13.07 -10.92 -2.69
CA TYR A 46 12.55 -11.89 -1.70
C TYR A 46 13.62 -12.59 -0.88
N TYR A 47 14.86 -12.55 -1.34
CA TYR A 47 15.99 -13.09 -0.60
C TYR A 47 17.22 -12.17 -0.70
N ILE A 48 18.14 -12.39 0.23
CA ILE A 48 19.48 -11.81 0.20
C ILE A 48 20.48 -12.88 0.62
N ASP A 49 21.56 -13.00 -0.12
CA ASP A 49 22.67 -13.90 0.17
C ASP A 49 23.76 -13.12 0.90
N PHE A 50 24.15 -13.60 2.08
CA PHE A 50 25.29 -13.09 2.84
C PHE A 50 26.51 -13.99 2.63
N GLU A 51 27.61 -13.38 2.24
CA GLU A 51 28.91 -14.03 2.06
C GLU A 51 30.01 -13.14 2.64
N PHE A 52 30.46 -13.47 3.85
CA PHE A 52 31.64 -12.84 4.46
C PHE A 52 32.91 -13.32 3.77
N GLU A 53 33.68 -12.39 3.19
CA GLU A 53 35.01 -12.67 2.63
C GLU A 53 36.06 -12.74 3.76
N ASP A 54 35.92 -11.88 4.76
CA ASP A 54 36.75 -11.84 5.96
C ASP A 54 35.97 -11.22 7.15
N ASN A 55 36.66 -10.93 8.27
CA ASN A 55 36.03 -10.34 9.47
C ASN A 55 35.56 -8.88 9.30
N GLU A 56 35.93 -8.22 8.21
CA GLU A 56 35.68 -6.81 7.92
C GLU A 56 34.82 -6.59 6.67
N LYS A 57 34.72 -7.56 5.77
CA LYS A 57 34.04 -7.41 4.49
C LYS A 57 32.92 -8.43 4.29
N LEU A 58 31.71 -7.91 4.09
CA LEU A 58 30.51 -8.67 3.76
C LEU A 58 30.09 -8.38 2.32
N LYS A 59 30.04 -9.40 1.48
CA LYS A 59 29.38 -9.38 0.19
C LYS A 59 27.90 -9.73 0.37
N ILE A 60 27.03 -8.88 -0.16
CA ILE A 60 25.60 -9.14 -0.24
C ILE A 60 25.17 -9.25 -1.70
N THR A 61 24.31 -10.24 -1.98
CA THR A 61 23.77 -10.47 -3.32
C THR A 61 22.25 -10.61 -3.25
N TYR A 62 21.50 -9.96 -4.13
CA TYR A 62 20.03 -9.94 -4.07
C TYR A 62 19.42 -9.64 -5.45
N PRO A 63 18.20 -10.14 -5.73
CA PRO A 63 17.54 -9.86 -6.99
C PRO A 63 16.91 -8.47 -6.99
N ILE A 64 17.02 -7.76 -8.11
CA ILE A 64 16.29 -6.53 -8.42
C ILE A 64 15.49 -6.73 -9.71
N TYR A 65 14.50 -5.87 -9.95
CA TYR A 65 13.68 -5.92 -11.16
C TYR A 65 13.84 -4.60 -11.88
N LYS A 66 14.40 -4.65 -13.08
CA LYS A 66 14.73 -3.48 -13.88
C LYS A 66 14.56 -3.83 -15.35
N ASN A 67 13.94 -2.91 -16.11
CA ASN A 67 13.70 -3.09 -17.55
C ASN A 67 13.02 -4.43 -17.88
N ASP A 68 11.98 -4.76 -17.12
CA ASP A 68 11.21 -6.00 -17.25
C ASP A 68 11.98 -7.32 -17.11
N THR A 69 13.15 -7.27 -16.48
CA THR A 69 13.96 -8.46 -16.19
C THR A 69 14.39 -8.48 -14.73
N THR A 70 14.53 -9.70 -14.21
CA THR A 70 15.13 -9.92 -12.88
C THR A 70 16.64 -10.02 -13.04
N LEU A 71 17.38 -9.12 -12.40
CA LEU A 71 18.84 -9.11 -12.34
C LEU A 71 19.30 -9.40 -10.92
N VAL A 72 20.55 -9.83 -10.78
CA VAL A 72 21.16 -10.07 -9.47
C VAL A 72 22.23 -9.01 -9.22
N GLU A 73 22.01 -8.17 -8.22
CA GLU A 73 22.94 -7.12 -7.81
C GLU A 73 23.86 -7.61 -6.70
N THR A 74 25.09 -7.08 -6.70
CA THR A 74 26.10 -7.37 -5.67
C THR A 74 26.56 -6.06 -5.03
N ARG A 75 26.65 -6.04 -3.70
CA ARG A 75 27.25 -4.94 -2.94
C ARG A 75 28.22 -5.45 -1.90
N TYR A 76 29.18 -4.61 -1.54
CA TYR A 76 30.15 -4.89 -0.49
C TYR A 76 29.96 -3.91 0.66
N LEU A 77 29.92 -4.45 1.87
CA LEU A 77 29.81 -3.69 3.11
C LEU A 77 31.06 -3.91 3.94
N HIS A 78 31.59 -2.81 4.48
CA HIS A 78 32.75 -2.83 5.36
C HIS A 78 32.32 -2.57 6.80
N GLY A 79 32.81 -3.39 7.71
CA GLY A 79 32.40 -3.37 9.11
C GLY A 79 33.40 -4.09 10.00
N LYS A 80 33.02 -4.38 11.24
CA LYS A 80 33.93 -4.97 12.23
C LYS A 80 33.25 -6.06 13.03
N LYS A 81 33.91 -7.22 13.14
CA LYS A 81 33.51 -8.28 14.07
C LYS A 81 33.68 -7.84 15.52
N ARG A 82 32.64 -8.07 16.33
CA ARG A 82 32.64 -8.02 17.79
C ARG A 82 32.25 -9.39 18.35
N ARG A 83 32.34 -9.55 19.68
CA ARG A 83 32.09 -10.84 20.36
C ARG A 83 30.75 -11.49 20.00
N LYS A 84 29.70 -10.69 19.80
CA LYS A 84 28.30 -11.18 19.62
C LYS A 84 27.67 -10.77 18.28
N TYR A 85 28.35 -9.96 17.48
CA TYR A 85 27.81 -9.37 16.26
C TYR A 85 28.91 -8.83 15.37
N TRP A 86 28.59 -8.67 14.10
CA TRP A 86 29.35 -7.85 13.16
C TRP A 86 28.63 -6.50 12.99
N GLU A 87 29.37 -5.40 12.95
CA GLU A 87 28.81 -4.04 12.98
C GLU A 87 29.25 -3.24 11.75
N VAL A 88 28.30 -2.59 11.08
CA VAL A 88 28.51 -1.68 9.95
C VAL A 88 27.91 -0.31 10.26
N TYR A 89 28.55 0.73 9.73
CA TYR A 89 28.14 2.12 9.84
C TYR A 89 27.78 2.66 8.46
N PHE A 90 26.72 3.45 8.41
CA PHE A 90 26.34 4.24 7.24
C PHE A 90 26.20 5.69 7.69
N GLU A 91 26.87 6.59 6.99
CA GLU A 91 26.79 8.02 7.24
C GLU A 91 26.12 8.66 6.02
N ASN A 92 24.92 9.18 6.22
CA ASN A 92 24.19 9.94 5.21
C ASN A 92 24.17 11.40 5.67
N GLU A 93 25.03 12.21 5.07
CA GLU A 93 25.03 13.66 5.28
C GLU A 93 24.06 14.33 4.30
N SER A 94 23.16 15.14 4.84
CA SER A 94 22.32 16.05 4.06
C SER A 94 22.66 17.47 4.45
N VAL A 95 23.47 18.13 3.63
CA VAL A 95 23.84 19.54 3.81
C VAL A 95 22.71 20.41 3.26
N ASN A 96 22.04 21.18 4.12
CA ASN A 96 21.01 22.13 3.69
C ASN A 96 21.38 23.56 4.10
N ILE A 97 22.07 24.24 3.17
CA ILE A 97 22.36 25.68 3.11
C ILE A 97 23.22 26.23 4.29
N PRO A 98 24.31 26.97 4.01
CA PRO A 98 25.14 27.56 5.04
C PRO A 98 24.36 28.47 6.01
N PHE A 99 24.62 28.30 7.31
CA PHE A 99 24.17 29.10 8.47
C PHE A 99 22.81 28.81 9.14
N ILE A 100 21.98 27.86 8.66
CA ILE A 100 20.61 27.70 9.22
C ILE A 100 20.25 26.26 9.65
N TYR A 101 20.62 25.21 8.91
CA TYR A 101 20.20 23.84 9.25
C TYR A 101 21.15 22.76 8.71
N GLY A 102 21.77 21.97 9.59
CA GLY A 102 22.51 20.77 9.22
C GLY A 102 21.80 19.51 9.73
N ARG A 103 21.75 18.45 8.92
CA ARG A 103 21.25 17.14 9.34
C ARG A 103 22.22 16.03 8.94
N VAL A 104 22.72 15.31 9.92
CA VAL A 104 23.53 14.11 9.74
C VAL A 104 22.78 12.91 10.30
N ILE A 105 22.52 11.93 9.43
CA ILE A 105 21.91 10.66 9.84
C ILE A 105 23.02 9.63 9.91
N LYS A 106 23.31 9.17 11.14
CA LYS A 106 24.26 8.09 11.40
C LYS A 106 23.48 6.82 11.68
N ASP A 107 23.52 5.91 10.73
CA ASP A 107 22.94 4.58 10.86
C ASP A 107 24.02 3.60 11.31
N ARG A 108 23.72 2.83 12.34
CA ARG A 108 24.56 1.72 12.80
C ARG A 108 23.75 0.44 12.79
N VAL A 109 24.28 -0.59 12.13
CA VAL A 109 23.60 -1.88 12.01
C VAL A 109 24.48 -2.96 12.62
N ARG A 110 23.93 -3.68 13.57
CA ARG A 110 24.54 -4.87 14.16
C ARG A 110 23.87 -6.10 13.61
N ILE A 111 24.67 -7.03 13.11
CA ILE A 111 24.25 -8.28 12.51
C ILE A 111 24.77 -9.42 13.37
N GLY A 112 23.89 -10.28 13.86
CA GLY A 112 24.28 -11.44 14.67
C GLY A 112 23.21 -12.51 14.61
N LYS A 113 23.23 -13.44 15.56
CA LYS A 113 22.18 -14.45 15.73
C LYS A 113 21.45 -14.33 17.05
N ASN A 114 20.19 -14.75 17.07
CA ASN A 114 19.45 -14.97 18.31
C ASN A 114 19.73 -16.38 18.87
N THR A 115 19.09 -16.72 20.00
CA THR A 115 19.22 -18.04 20.64
C THR A 115 18.58 -19.18 19.85
N LYS A 116 17.75 -18.86 18.84
CA LYS A 116 17.13 -19.81 17.91
C LYS A 116 17.92 -19.95 16.60
N ASN A 117 19.17 -19.48 16.56
CA ASN A 117 20.04 -19.50 15.37
C ASN A 117 19.50 -18.70 14.15
N GLN A 118 18.53 -17.81 14.36
CA GLN A 118 18.02 -16.93 13.31
C GLN A 118 18.87 -15.67 13.21
N LEU A 119 18.92 -15.07 12.01
CA LEU A 119 19.60 -13.79 11.82
C LEU A 119 18.86 -12.71 12.59
N LEU A 120 19.59 -11.98 13.41
CA LEU A 120 19.11 -10.89 14.22
C LEU A 120 19.85 -9.62 13.80
N MET A 121 19.11 -8.60 13.40
CA MET A 121 19.64 -7.30 13.07
C MET A 121 19.10 -6.24 14.02
N GLU A 122 20.00 -5.44 14.59
CA GLU A 122 19.64 -4.25 15.36
C GLU A 122 20.08 -3.02 14.59
N LYS A 123 19.13 -2.17 14.21
CA LYS A 123 19.41 -0.89 13.54
C LYS A 123 19.22 0.25 14.53
N PHE A 124 20.23 1.08 14.65
CA PHE A 124 20.23 2.32 15.42
C PHE A 124 20.34 3.47 14.43
N THR A 125 19.38 4.36 14.45
CA THR A 125 19.36 5.56 13.61
C THR A 125 19.45 6.75 14.53
N ASN A 126 20.60 7.43 14.51
CA ASN A 126 20.78 8.69 15.21
C ASN A 126 20.58 9.83 14.22
N ASN A 127 19.60 10.68 14.51
CA ASN A 127 19.38 11.89 13.76
C ASN A 127 19.98 13.07 14.52
N GLU A 128 21.14 13.56 14.07
CA GLU A 128 21.79 14.73 14.63
C GLU A 128 21.40 15.94 13.77
N GLY A 129 20.51 16.80 14.29
CA GLY A 129 20.16 18.08 13.68
C GLY A 129 20.81 19.23 14.45
N TRP A 130 21.27 20.26 13.73
CA TRP A 130 21.77 21.48 14.37
C TRP A 130 21.11 22.70 13.72
N VAL A 131 20.36 23.45 14.52
CA VAL A 131 19.82 24.79 14.17
C VAL A 131 20.45 25.77 15.15
N LEU A 132 21.35 26.63 14.66
CA LEU A 132 21.88 27.80 15.40
C LEU A 132 22.13 27.58 16.91
N PHE A 133 22.78 26.47 17.28
CA PHE A 133 23.19 26.07 18.65
C PHE A 133 22.17 25.35 19.55
N LEU A 134 20.99 24.97 19.05
CA LEU A 134 20.09 24.04 19.75
C LEU A 134 19.89 22.79 18.88
N GLY A 135 20.63 21.73 19.21
CA GLY A 135 20.43 20.42 18.61
C GLY A 135 19.54 19.58 19.50
N ASP A 136 18.38 19.17 18.99
CA ASP A 136 17.64 18.03 19.52
C ASP A 136 17.68 16.92 18.47
N GLY A 137 18.00 15.72 18.91
CA GLY A 137 18.21 14.56 18.07
C GLY A 137 17.50 13.37 18.68
N TYR A 138 16.80 12.60 17.86
CA TYR A 138 16.18 11.36 18.30
C TYR A 138 17.01 10.16 17.86
N ALA A 139 17.05 9.15 18.72
CA ALA A 139 17.62 7.85 18.43
C ALA A 139 16.48 6.84 18.24
N LEU A 140 16.35 6.28 17.04
CA LEU A 140 15.47 5.14 16.80
C LEU A 140 16.27 3.86 16.92
N LYS A 141 15.70 2.87 17.61
CA LYS A 141 16.24 1.52 17.67
C LYS A 141 15.19 0.54 17.19
N SER A 142 15.55 -0.29 16.21
CA SER A 142 14.72 -1.41 15.78
C SER A 142 15.48 -2.72 15.89
N LYS A 143 14.76 -3.79 16.20
CA LYS A 143 15.28 -5.14 16.33
C LYS A 143 14.49 -6.06 15.41
N ASN A 144 15.16 -6.67 14.45
CA ASN A 144 14.54 -7.38 13.34
C ASN A 144 15.09 -8.81 13.27
N VAL A 145 14.19 -9.79 13.21
CA VAL A 145 14.55 -11.21 13.07
C VAL A 145 14.23 -11.67 11.66
N PHE A 146 15.21 -12.31 11.02
CA PHE A 146 15.09 -12.86 9.67
C PHE A 146 15.32 -14.36 9.69
N TYR A 147 14.57 -15.06 8.84
CA TYR A 147 14.68 -16.50 8.67
C TYR A 147 15.72 -16.80 7.60
N HIS A 148 16.46 -17.89 7.79
CA HIS A 148 17.07 -18.55 6.64
C HIS A 148 15.96 -18.83 5.62
N TYR A 149 16.24 -18.58 4.36
CA TYR A 149 15.20 -18.57 3.33
C TYR A 149 14.47 -19.92 3.24
N LYS A 150 15.19 -21.03 3.38
CA LYS A 150 14.60 -22.39 3.43
C LYS A 150 13.65 -22.57 4.62
N ASP A 151 14.03 -22.06 5.79
CA ASP A 151 13.29 -22.22 7.06
C ASP A 151 12.09 -21.26 7.21
N TYR A 152 11.87 -20.34 6.26
CA TYR A 152 10.73 -19.44 6.34
C TYR A 152 9.41 -20.22 6.22
N PRO A 153 8.52 -20.13 7.24
CA PRO A 153 7.40 -21.07 7.40
C PRO A 153 6.18 -20.75 6.53
N ASN A 154 6.09 -19.54 5.99
CA ASN A 154 4.94 -19.10 5.20
C ASN A 154 5.26 -19.08 3.69
N ILE A 155 4.31 -18.61 2.90
CA ILE A 155 4.44 -18.51 1.45
C ILE A 155 5.54 -17.51 1.11
N LYS A 156 6.43 -17.93 0.23
CA LYS A 156 7.48 -17.10 -0.35
C LYS A 156 7.60 -17.34 -1.85
N PRO A 157 7.87 -16.30 -2.65
CA PRO A 157 8.30 -16.45 -4.04
C PRO A 157 9.61 -17.20 -4.12
N PHE A 158 9.76 -18.07 -5.10
CA PHE A 158 11.03 -18.71 -5.46
C PHE A 158 11.22 -18.67 -6.98
N GLU A 159 12.47 -18.68 -7.41
CA GLU A 159 12.86 -18.65 -8.81
C GLU A 159 13.53 -19.97 -9.20
N GLU A 160 13.18 -20.47 -10.38
CA GLU A 160 13.81 -21.61 -11.02
C GLU A 160 13.88 -21.37 -12.54
N LYS A 161 15.09 -21.42 -13.12
CA LYS A 161 15.35 -21.28 -14.57
C LYS A 161 14.82 -19.97 -15.19
N GLY A 162 14.92 -18.87 -14.46
CA GLY A 162 14.48 -17.53 -14.85
C GLY A 162 13.00 -17.26 -14.61
N LEU A 163 12.25 -18.23 -14.08
CA LEU A 163 10.81 -18.11 -13.86
C LEU A 163 10.48 -18.24 -12.38
N TRP A 164 9.47 -17.49 -11.96
CA TRP A 164 9.02 -17.41 -10.59
C TRP A 164 7.79 -18.28 -10.35
N GLY A 165 7.81 -18.93 -9.20
CA GLY A 165 6.70 -19.67 -8.60
C GLY A 165 6.50 -19.23 -7.15
N ALA A 166 5.78 -20.03 -6.38
CA ALA A 166 5.61 -19.81 -4.95
C ALA A 166 5.58 -21.15 -4.19
N VAL A 167 6.18 -21.13 -3.01
CA VAL A 167 6.31 -22.31 -2.14
C VAL A 167 5.78 -21.97 -0.74
N LEU A 168 5.06 -22.90 -0.14
CA LEU A 168 4.65 -22.86 1.27
C LEU A 168 5.45 -23.92 2.03
N GLY A 169 6.42 -23.48 2.84
CA GLY A 169 7.43 -24.38 3.39
C GLY A 169 8.27 -24.99 2.27
N GLU A 170 8.11 -26.29 2.03
CA GLU A 170 8.73 -27.04 0.93
C GLU A 170 7.73 -27.40 -0.19
N LYS A 171 6.44 -27.16 0.03
CA LYS A 171 5.39 -27.51 -0.94
C LYS A 171 5.27 -26.41 -1.99
N ILE A 172 5.53 -26.75 -3.26
CA ILE A 172 5.24 -25.86 -4.39
C ILE A 172 3.72 -25.68 -4.47
N VAL A 173 3.25 -24.44 -4.31
CA VAL A 173 1.83 -24.07 -4.46
C VAL A 173 1.57 -23.39 -5.80
N VAL A 174 2.59 -22.77 -6.39
CA VAL A 174 2.57 -22.22 -7.74
C VAL A 174 3.84 -22.66 -8.45
N GLN A 175 3.68 -23.37 -9.57
CA GLN A 175 4.81 -23.80 -10.39
C GLN A 175 5.56 -22.60 -10.99
N PRO A 176 6.89 -22.68 -11.16
CA PRO A 176 7.67 -21.66 -11.86
C PRO A 176 7.20 -21.53 -13.31
N LYS A 177 6.45 -20.46 -13.61
CA LYS A 177 5.95 -20.16 -14.96
C LYS A 177 5.70 -18.67 -15.20
N TYR A 178 5.94 -17.84 -14.20
CA TYR A 178 5.68 -16.41 -14.24
C TYR A 178 7.00 -15.64 -14.33
N GLU A 179 6.98 -14.46 -14.92
CA GLU A 179 8.14 -13.57 -14.98
C GLU A 179 8.47 -12.99 -13.59
N ILE A 180 7.43 -12.79 -12.77
CA ILE A 180 7.51 -12.31 -11.39
C ILE A 180 6.37 -12.92 -10.58
N THR A 181 6.63 -13.27 -9.32
CA THR A 181 5.59 -13.54 -8.32
C THR A 181 5.80 -12.70 -7.07
N GLU A 182 4.71 -12.18 -6.51
CA GLU A 182 4.70 -11.37 -5.29
C GLU A 182 3.68 -11.92 -4.29
N VAL A 183 4.05 -12.00 -3.01
CA VAL A 183 3.16 -12.52 -1.95
C VAL A 183 2.66 -11.39 -1.07
N PHE A 184 1.34 -11.29 -0.96
CA PHE A 184 0.62 -10.29 -0.18
C PHE A 184 -0.18 -10.93 0.95
N GLU A 185 0.02 -10.43 2.17
CA GLU A 185 -0.66 -10.86 3.41
C GLU A 185 -0.67 -12.37 3.70
N GLN A 186 0.19 -13.15 3.03
CA GLN A 186 0.11 -14.63 3.08
C GLN A 186 -1.23 -15.20 2.59
N LYS A 187 -2.01 -14.40 1.82
CA LYS A 187 -3.33 -14.76 1.30
C LYS A 187 -3.41 -14.76 -0.22
N TYR A 188 -2.65 -13.87 -0.84
CA TYR A 188 -2.69 -13.66 -2.29
C TYR A 188 -1.30 -13.72 -2.89
N ILE A 189 -1.24 -14.23 -4.11
CA ILE A 189 -0.04 -14.27 -4.93
C ILE A 189 -0.36 -13.49 -6.20
N LYS A 190 0.30 -12.34 -6.39
CA LYS A 190 0.22 -11.56 -7.62
C LYS A 190 1.31 -12.06 -8.55
N ALA A 191 0.98 -12.37 -9.80
CA ALA A 191 1.94 -12.97 -10.72
C ALA A 191 1.84 -12.38 -12.13
N LYS A 192 2.98 -12.10 -12.76
CA LYS A 192 3.07 -11.47 -14.09
C LYS A 192 3.45 -12.48 -15.16
N THR A 193 2.75 -12.44 -16.29
CA THR A 193 3.09 -13.21 -17.51
C THR A 193 2.67 -12.43 -18.74
N ASN A 194 3.54 -12.32 -19.75
CA ASN A 194 3.27 -11.59 -20.99
C ASN A 194 2.72 -10.18 -20.72
N GLU A 195 3.38 -9.44 -19.84
CA GLU A 195 3.01 -8.07 -19.43
C GLU A 195 1.69 -7.92 -18.67
N LYS A 196 0.92 -9.00 -18.47
CA LYS A 196 -0.35 -8.97 -17.75
C LYS A 196 -0.23 -9.59 -16.36
N TRP A 197 -0.98 -9.03 -15.42
CA TRP A 197 -1.02 -9.50 -14.03
C TRP A 197 -2.23 -10.40 -13.77
N SER A 198 -1.96 -11.43 -13.00
CA SER A 198 -2.94 -12.35 -12.42
C SER A 198 -2.90 -12.26 -10.90
N LEU A 199 -4.02 -12.61 -10.26
CA LEU A 199 -4.12 -12.76 -8.82
C LEU A 199 -4.54 -14.19 -8.50
N LEU A 200 -3.71 -14.87 -7.73
CA LEU A 200 -3.95 -16.23 -7.26
C LEU A 200 -4.24 -16.19 -5.75
N ASP A 201 -4.99 -17.18 -5.26
CA ASP A 201 -5.08 -17.43 -3.84
C ASP A 201 -3.76 -18.04 -3.30
N GLN A 202 -3.69 -18.18 -1.97
CA GLN A 202 -2.57 -18.80 -1.25
C GLN A 202 -2.26 -20.26 -1.64
N ARG A 203 -3.14 -20.92 -2.39
CA ARG A 203 -2.99 -22.28 -2.92
C ARG A 203 -2.64 -22.31 -4.41
N GLY A 204 -2.47 -21.13 -5.03
CA GLY A 204 -2.18 -21.00 -6.45
C GLY A 204 -3.41 -21.11 -7.35
N LYS A 205 -4.63 -21.10 -6.81
CA LYS A 205 -5.85 -21.05 -7.62
C LYS A 205 -6.04 -19.63 -8.15
N GLU A 206 -6.29 -19.53 -9.44
CA GLU A 206 -6.58 -18.25 -10.07
C GLU A 206 -7.89 -17.62 -9.54
N ILE A 207 -7.79 -16.37 -9.10
CA ILE A 207 -8.91 -15.49 -8.75
C ILE A 207 -9.13 -14.52 -9.90
N ILE A 208 -8.04 -13.87 -10.36
CA ILE A 208 -8.06 -12.94 -11.49
C ILE A 208 -7.10 -13.47 -12.57
N PRO A 209 -7.58 -13.74 -13.80
CA PRO A 209 -6.73 -14.19 -14.90
C PRO A 209 -5.76 -13.09 -15.40
N PRO A 210 -4.68 -13.47 -16.11
CA PRO A 210 -3.69 -12.53 -16.66
C PRO A 210 -4.27 -11.73 -17.85
N LYS A 211 -5.14 -10.76 -17.58
CA LYS A 211 -5.78 -9.90 -18.59
C LYS A 211 -5.65 -8.40 -18.32
N TYR A 212 -5.06 -8.02 -17.19
CA TYR A 212 -4.95 -6.63 -16.73
C TYR A 212 -3.49 -6.17 -16.70
N ASP A 213 -3.28 -4.88 -16.94
CA ASP A 213 -1.97 -4.22 -16.93
C ASP A 213 -1.44 -4.02 -15.51
N ASP A 214 -2.35 -3.95 -14.52
CA ASP A 214 -1.99 -3.96 -13.11
C ASP A 214 -3.15 -4.47 -12.24
N ILE A 215 -2.80 -4.98 -11.05
CA ILE A 215 -3.72 -5.30 -9.96
C ILE A 215 -3.16 -4.69 -8.67
N SER A 216 -3.92 -3.83 -8.01
CA SER A 216 -3.47 -3.12 -6.81
C SER A 216 -4.47 -3.25 -5.66
N ASN A 217 -4.14 -2.64 -4.52
CA ASN A 217 -4.97 -2.65 -3.30
C ASN A 217 -5.12 -4.06 -2.67
N ILE A 218 -4.10 -4.91 -2.81
CA ILE A 218 -4.07 -6.32 -2.34
C ILE A 218 -3.69 -6.42 -0.86
N ASP A 219 -2.91 -5.46 -0.36
CA ASP A 219 -2.25 -5.41 0.95
C ASP A 219 -3.07 -4.72 2.07
N ARG A 220 -4.38 -4.59 1.87
CA ARG A 220 -5.28 -3.93 2.83
C ARG A 220 -6.31 -4.93 3.34
N GLY A 221 -5.92 -5.71 4.34
CA GLY A 221 -6.66 -6.85 4.91
C GLY A 221 -8.07 -6.57 5.44
N THR A 222 -8.53 -5.32 5.41
CA THR A 222 -9.90 -4.89 5.73
C THR A 222 -10.80 -4.71 4.52
N LYS A 223 -10.27 -4.75 3.29
CA LYS A 223 -11.03 -4.37 2.09
C LYS A 223 -11.74 -5.54 1.42
N SER A 224 -12.87 -5.20 0.78
CA SER A 224 -13.76 -6.15 0.11
C SER A 224 -13.50 -6.26 -1.41
N VAL A 225 -12.59 -5.47 -1.98
CA VAL A 225 -12.38 -5.34 -3.43
C VAL A 225 -10.91 -5.12 -3.83
N PHE A 226 -10.59 -5.43 -5.08
CA PHE A 226 -9.30 -5.14 -5.74
C PHE A 226 -9.49 -4.09 -6.84
N TYR A 227 -8.43 -3.33 -7.12
CA TYR A 227 -8.39 -2.45 -8.29
C TYR A 227 -7.65 -3.14 -9.42
N VAL A 228 -8.21 -3.06 -10.62
CA VAL A 228 -7.62 -3.60 -11.85
C VAL A 228 -7.41 -2.46 -12.84
N VAL A 229 -6.30 -2.50 -13.57
CA VAL A 229 -5.98 -1.49 -14.58
C VAL A 229 -5.93 -2.16 -15.95
N LYS A 230 -6.54 -1.54 -16.94
CA LYS A 230 -6.45 -1.94 -18.35
C LYS A 230 -6.50 -0.70 -19.23
N ASP A 231 -5.55 -0.55 -20.14
CA ASP A 231 -5.48 0.56 -21.09
C ASP A 231 -5.57 1.93 -20.37
N GLU A 232 -4.79 2.08 -19.29
CA GLU A 232 -4.75 3.25 -18.38
C GLU A 232 -6.04 3.53 -17.59
N LYS A 233 -7.11 2.76 -17.81
CA LYS A 233 -8.37 2.86 -17.08
C LYS A 233 -8.41 1.92 -15.90
N ILE A 234 -9.15 2.33 -14.86
CA ILE A 234 -9.27 1.63 -13.59
C ILE A 234 -10.68 1.04 -13.48
N GLY A 235 -10.76 -0.19 -12.94
CA GLY A 235 -12.01 -0.82 -12.52
C GLY A 235 -11.88 -1.50 -11.16
N ILE A 236 -13.01 -1.96 -10.64
CA ILE A 236 -13.09 -2.67 -9.35
C ILE A 236 -13.58 -4.08 -9.60
N VAL A 237 -12.90 -5.05 -8.99
CA VAL A 237 -13.34 -6.45 -8.94
C VAL A 237 -13.49 -6.92 -7.49
N ASN A 238 -14.37 -7.88 -7.25
CA ASN A 238 -14.56 -8.46 -5.93
C ASN A 238 -13.49 -9.52 -5.59
N LYS A 239 -13.59 -10.15 -4.42
CA LYS A 239 -12.64 -11.18 -3.96
C LYS A 239 -12.70 -12.48 -4.76
N GLN A 240 -13.73 -12.66 -5.57
CA GLN A 240 -13.92 -13.78 -6.49
C GLN A 240 -13.37 -13.46 -7.88
N GLY A 241 -12.88 -12.24 -8.11
CA GLY A 241 -12.39 -11.77 -9.41
C GLY A 241 -13.49 -11.31 -10.36
N GLU A 242 -14.73 -11.17 -9.87
CA GLU A 242 -15.86 -10.71 -10.67
C GLU A 242 -15.84 -9.18 -10.77
N GLU A 243 -16.05 -8.66 -11.97
CA GLU A 243 -16.10 -7.21 -12.23
C GLU A 243 -17.32 -6.58 -11.54
N ILE A 244 -17.05 -5.65 -10.62
CA ILE A 244 -18.07 -4.82 -9.96
C ILE A 244 -18.35 -3.58 -10.79
N THR A 245 -17.30 -3.03 -11.40
CA THR A 245 -17.41 -1.87 -12.28
C THR A 245 -16.77 -2.19 -13.63
N PRO A 246 -17.20 -1.50 -14.69
CA PRO A 246 -16.43 -1.38 -15.93
C PRO A 246 -15.03 -0.80 -15.65
N ILE A 247 -14.11 -1.04 -16.59
CA ILE A 247 -12.74 -0.55 -16.54
C ILE A 247 -12.63 0.64 -17.47
N ASP A 248 -13.24 1.75 -17.04
CA ASP A 248 -13.37 2.98 -17.85
C ASP A 248 -13.13 4.25 -17.03
N TYR A 249 -12.77 4.11 -15.75
CA TYR A 249 -12.58 5.24 -14.85
C TYR A 249 -11.13 5.72 -14.88
N ASP A 250 -10.93 7.04 -14.91
CA ASP A 250 -9.60 7.65 -14.84
C ASP A 250 -9.06 7.61 -13.42
N VAL A 251 -9.94 7.80 -12.43
CA VAL A 251 -9.59 7.80 -11.01
C VAL A 251 -10.70 7.15 -10.20
N ILE A 252 -10.32 6.26 -9.30
CA ILE A 252 -11.21 5.72 -8.27
C ILE A 252 -10.66 6.14 -6.91
N SER A 253 -11.40 7.00 -6.20
CA SER A 253 -11.04 7.42 -4.85
C SER A 253 -11.91 6.74 -3.81
N GLU A 254 -11.30 6.38 -2.69
CA GLU A 254 -11.98 5.71 -1.59
C GLU A 254 -12.42 6.72 -0.53
N GLY A 255 -13.68 6.64 -0.13
CA GLY A 255 -14.25 7.38 0.99
C GLY A 255 -14.49 6.49 2.21
N GLU A 256 -15.18 7.04 3.21
CA GLU A 256 -15.49 6.29 4.43
C GLU A 256 -16.49 5.15 4.21
N LYS A 257 -16.26 4.02 4.90
CA LYS A 257 -17.23 2.92 5.06
C LYS A 257 -17.76 2.39 3.72
N GLU A 258 -16.86 1.92 2.85
CA GLU A 258 -17.15 1.24 1.57
C GLU A 258 -17.80 2.12 0.48
N VAL A 259 -17.51 3.42 0.50
CA VAL A 259 -17.89 4.36 -0.56
C VAL A 259 -16.70 4.58 -1.49
N PHE A 260 -16.92 4.54 -2.80
CA PHE A 260 -15.92 4.90 -3.80
C PHE A 260 -16.50 5.94 -4.75
N ILE A 261 -15.69 6.95 -5.08
CA ILE A 261 -16.02 7.92 -6.12
C ILE A 261 -15.38 7.45 -7.41
N LEU A 262 -16.21 7.33 -8.43
CA LEU A 262 -15.83 6.86 -9.76
C LEU A 262 -15.68 8.08 -10.67
N THR A 263 -14.47 8.47 -11.03
CA THR A 263 -14.21 9.65 -11.85
C THR A 263 -13.93 9.25 -13.29
N GLN A 264 -14.62 9.87 -14.23
CA GLN A 264 -14.45 9.71 -15.67
C GLN A 264 -14.51 11.10 -16.33
N GLY A 265 -13.38 11.57 -16.86
CA GLY A 265 -13.18 12.97 -17.22
C GLY A 265 -13.45 13.88 -16.02
N ASP A 266 -14.30 14.90 -16.24
CA ASP A 266 -14.74 15.83 -15.19
C ASP A 266 -15.94 15.31 -14.38
N LEU A 267 -16.48 14.14 -14.73
CA LEU A 267 -17.70 13.60 -14.15
C LEU A 267 -17.41 12.56 -13.07
N ARG A 268 -18.32 12.48 -12.11
CA ARG A 268 -18.19 11.67 -10.89
C ARG A 268 -19.44 10.83 -10.68
N GLY A 269 -19.22 9.59 -10.23
CA GLY A 269 -20.25 8.63 -9.84
C GLY A 269 -19.94 8.07 -8.46
N VAL A 270 -20.84 7.23 -7.94
CA VAL A 270 -20.68 6.63 -6.60
C VAL A 270 -20.90 5.13 -6.66
N LEU A 271 -19.91 4.38 -6.17
CA LEU A 271 -20.06 2.99 -5.76
C LEU A 271 -20.24 2.93 -4.25
N PHE A 272 -21.21 2.15 -3.78
CA PHE A 272 -21.37 1.85 -2.35
C PHE A 272 -21.65 0.36 -2.17
N LYS A 273 -20.91 -0.30 -1.29
CA LYS A 273 -21.08 -1.74 -1.01
C LYS A 273 -21.10 -2.60 -2.29
N GLN A 274 -20.13 -2.38 -3.18
CA GLN A 274 -20.00 -3.09 -4.45
C GLN A 274 -21.18 -2.91 -5.42
N LYS A 275 -21.98 -1.85 -5.23
CA LYS A 275 -23.07 -1.49 -6.15
C LYS A 275 -22.88 -0.06 -6.62
N ILE A 276 -22.97 0.16 -7.93
CA ILE A 276 -23.00 1.51 -8.50
C ILE A 276 -24.34 2.13 -8.10
N LEU A 277 -24.30 3.13 -7.22
CA LEU A 277 -25.48 3.88 -6.79
C LEU A 277 -25.91 4.86 -7.87
N VAL A 278 -24.94 5.59 -8.41
CA VAL A 278 -25.13 6.51 -9.52
C VAL A 278 -23.92 6.45 -10.46
N PRO A 279 -24.13 6.54 -11.79
CA PRO A 279 -23.04 6.56 -12.76
C PRO A 279 -22.27 7.89 -12.73
N SER A 280 -21.17 7.95 -13.48
CA SER A 280 -20.33 9.15 -13.58
C SER A 280 -20.94 10.22 -14.49
N ILE A 281 -22.00 10.86 -14.01
CA ILE A 281 -22.76 11.91 -14.71
C ILE A 281 -22.81 13.24 -13.94
N TYR A 282 -22.08 13.35 -12.84
CA TYR A 282 -22.10 14.53 -11.97
C TYR A 282 -20.80 15.32 -12.05
N GLU A 283 -20.90 16.63 -12.30
CA GLU A 283 -19.77 17.58 -12.24
C GLU A 283 -19.12 17.59 -10.84
N ASN A 284 -19.91 17.35 -9.79
CA ASN A 284 -19.41 17.34 -8.43
C ASN A 284 -20.24 16.40 -7.54
N ILE A 285 -19.57 15.67 -6.65
CA ILE A 285 -20.19 14.90 -5.56
C ILE A 285 -19.39 15.16 -4.28
N ASN A 286 -20.03 15.72 -3.25
CA ASN A 286 -19.43 16.11 -1.97
C ASN A 286 -20.24 15.56 -0.78
N GLY A 287 -19.63 14.73 0.07
CA GLY A 287 -20.23 14.33 1.35
C GLY A 287 -19.74 12.98 1.84
N TYR A 288 -18.61 12.94 2.54
CA TYR A 288 -18.08 11.71 3.13
C TYR A 288 -18.60 11.48 4.55
N GLY A 289 -19.94 11.46 4.76
CA GLY A 289 -20.46 11.23 6.11
C GLY A 289 -21.98 11.16 6.26
N LEU A 290 -22.41 10.57 7.38
CA LEU A 290 -23.79 10.64 7.86
C LEU A 290 -24.15 12.10 8.16
N LYS A 291 -24.74 12.81 7.19
CA LYS A 291 -25.23 14.17 7.37
C LYS A 291 -26.59 14.19 8.07
N ILE A 292 -26.67 13.60 9.26
CA ILE A 292 -27.87 13.65 10.08
C ILE A 292 -28.12 15.12 10.44
N GLY A 293 -29.21 15.68 9.93
CA GLY A 293 -29.66 17.03 10.29
C GLY A 293 -29.18 18.17 9.39
N GLN A 294 -28.60 17.93 8.21
CA GLN A 294 -28.35 19.02 7.22
C GLN A 294 -29.54 19.33 6.30
N TYR A 295 -30.46 18.38 6.12
CA TYR A 295 -31.62 18.54 5.25
C TYR A 295 -32.92 18.28 6.01
N LYS A 296 -34.00 18.96 5.64
CA LYS A 296 -35.36 18.65 6.08
C LYS A 296 -35.83 17.37 5.37
N ASN A 297 -36.71 16.60 6.02
CA ASN A 297 -37.36 15.42 5.44
C ASN A 297 -36.43 14.22 5.11
N MET A 298 -35.29 14.10 5.78
CA MET A 298 -34.43 12.92 5.66
C MET A 298 -34.95 11.76 6.51
N LYS A 299 -34.85 10.54 5.98
CA LYS A 299 -35.01 9.32 6.77
C LYS A 299 -33.78 9.11 7.68
N PRO A 300 -33.97 8.96 9.01
CA PRO A 300 -32.88 8.64 9.94
C PRO A 300 -32.10 7.39 9.52
N GLY A 301 -30.79 7.37 9.77
CA GLY A 301 -29.93 6.22 9.51
C GLY A 301 -29.48 6.02 8.05
N ARG A 302 -30.03 6.80 7.10
CA ARG A 302 -29.57 6.80 5.70
C ARG A 302 -28.40 7.73 5.47
N ARG A 303 -27.60 7.44 4.44
CA ARG A 303 -26.54 8.34 3.95
C ARG A 303 -27.05 9.18 2.79
N TYR A 304 -26.54 10.40 2.72
CA TYR A 304 -26.90 11.35 1.68
C TYR A 304 -25.66 12.14 1.22
N TYR A 305 -25.60 12.40 -0.07
CA TYR A 305 -24.47 13.01 -0.76
C TYR A 305 -24.95 14.24 -1.51
N ASN A 306 -24.26 15.38 -1.42
CA ASN A 306 -24.54 16.49 -2.33
C ASN A 306 -23.98 16.15 -3.69
N ALA A 307 -24.73 16.44 -4.74
CA ALA A 307 -24.27 16.32 -6.11
C ALA A 307 -24.66 17.53 -6.94
N GLN A 308 -23.97 17.73 -8.06
CA GLN A 308 -24.28 18.78 -9.03
C GLN A 308 -24.10 18.22 -10.43
N ARG A 309 -25.06 18.52 -11.31
CA ARG A 309 -25.01 18.28 -12.75
C ARG A 309 -25.97 19.22 -13.47
N ASP A 310 -25.69 19.55 -14.72
CA ASP A 310 -26.57 20.37 -15.56
C ASP A 310 -26.90 21.74 -14.92
N GLY A 311 -25.94 22.31 -14.18
CA GLY A 311 -26.11 23.56 -13.42
C GLY A 311 -27.05 23.47 -12.20
N LYS A 312 -27.60 22.28 -11.90
CA LYS A 312 -28.54 22.04 -10.80
C LYS A 312 -27.88 21.28 -9.65
N LYS A 313 -28.38 21.52 -8.44
CA LYS A 313 -27.90 20.84 -7.22
C LYS A 313 -28.89 19.77 -6.76
N TYR A 314 -28.32 18.65 -6.37
CA TYR A 314 -29.04 17.46 -5.98
C TYR A 314 -28.54 16.91 -4.65
N VAL A 315 -29.38 16.09 -4.03
CA VAL A 315 -29.02 15.18 -2.96
C VAL A 315 -29.21 13.76 -3.47
N LEU A 316 -28.21 12.90 -3.26
CA LEU A 316 -28.28 11.48 -3.57
C LEU A 316 -28.44 10.69 -2.27
N ASP A 317 -29.30 9.67 -2.22
CA ASP A 317 -29.35 8.75 -1.07
C ASP A 317 -28.54 7.46 -1.29
N ASP A 318 -28.33 6.71 -0.22
CA ASP A 318 -27.66 5.40 -0.23
C ASP A 318 -28.41 4.28 -0.97
N GLN A 319 -29.59 4.57 -1.48
CA GLN A 319 -30.30 3.67 -2.38
C GLN A 319 -29.97 3.99 -3.83
N GLY A 320 -29.47 5.19 -4.17
CA GLY A 320 -29.25 5.65 -5.54
C GLY A 320 -30.43 6.47 -6.09
N ASN A 321 -31.21 7.10 -5.20
CA ASN A 321 -32.21 8.08 -5.59
C ASN A 321 -31.60 9.48 -5.60
N GLU A 322 -31.97 10.28 -6.59
CA GLU A 322 -31.61 11.68 -6.74
C GLU A 322 -32.82 12.56 -6.39
N TYR A 323 -32.55 13.67 -5.68
CA TYR A 323 -33.54 14.65 -5.28
C TYR A 323 -33.04 16.06 -5.60
N GLU A 324 -33.85 16.88 -6.27
CA GLU A 324 -33.48 18.27 -6.59
C GLU A 324 -33.59 19.17 -5.34
N LEU A 325 -32.66 20.12 -5.20
CA LEU A 325 -32.68 21.14 -4.15
C LEU A 325 -33.37 22.42 -4.62
N GLU A 326 -34.07 23.11 -3.70
CA GLU A 326 -34.71 24.40 -3.97
C GLU A 326 -33.67 25.53 -4.15
N GLU A 327 -33.65 26.17 -5.33
CA GLU A 327 -32.69 27.24 -5.65
C GLU A 327 -32.87 28.49 -4.77
N THR A 328 -34.12 28.82 -4.43
CA THR A 328 -34.50 29.91 -3.53
C THR A 328 -33.97 29.70 -2.10
N GLU A 329 -34.00 28.47 -1.59
CA GLU A 329 -33.44 28.14 -0.27
C GLU A 329 -31.91 28.18 -0.28
N ILE A 330 -31.27 27.74 -1.37
CA ILE A 330 -29.81 27.85 -1.53
C ILE A 330 -29.34 29.30 -1.43
N GLN A 331 -30.05 30.22 -2.10
CA GLN A 331 -29.75 31.66 -2.04
C GLN A 331 -29.99 32.25 -0.63
N SER A 332 -31.08 31.84 0.01
CA SER A 332 -31.44 32.27 1.36
C SER A 332 -30.41 31.83 2.41
N ILE A 333 -29.94 30.59 2.33
CA ILE A 333 -28.89 30.03 3.20
C ILE A 333 -27.56 30.75 2.98
N ARG A 334 -27.17 31.01 1.71
CA ARG A 334 -25.96 31.78 1.40
C ARG A 334 -26.02 33.17 2.03
N LYS A 335 -27.16 33.86 1.91
CA LYS A 335 -27.37 35.18 2.51
C LYS A 335 -27.27 35.12 4.04
N ALA A 336 -27.88 34.12 4.69
CA ALA A 336 -27.79 33.95 6.14
C ALA A 336 -26.34 33.74 6.61
N LEU A 337 -25.59 32.87 5.94
CA LEU A 337 -24.18 32.59 6.25
C LEU A 337 -23.28 33.83 6.06
N LEU A 338 -23.51 34.60 4.98
CA LEU A 338 -22.80 35.86 4.73
C LEU A 338 -22.99 36.88 5.86
N HIS A 339 -24.12 36.84 6.56
CA HIS A 339 -24.43 37.74 7.68
C HIS A 339 -24.14 37.11 9.05
N GLY A 340 -23.37 36.02 9.10
CA GLY A 340 -22.98 35.34 10.34
C GLY A 340 -24.14 34.64 11.08
N MET A 341 -25.26 34.39 10.39
CA MET A 341 -26.42 33.71 10.98
C MET A 341 -26.31 32.19 10.84
N SER A 342 -27.01 31.47 11.72
CA SER A 342 -27.19 30.02 11.59
C SER A 342 -27.95 29.71 10.30
N ALA A 343 -27.37 28.84 9.46
CA ALA A 343 -28.00 28.40 8.22
C ALA A 343 -29.19 27.47 8.49
N PRO A 344 -30.39 27.74 7.93
CA PRO A 344 -31.46 26.76 7.94
C PRO A 344 -31.08 25.51 7.13
N LYS A 345 -31.73 24.38 7.43
CA LYS A 345 -31.54 23.12 6.68
C LYS A 345 -32.15 23.23 5.28
N TYR A 346 -31.51 22.61 4.30
CA TYR A 346 -32.02 22.49 2.92
C TYR A 346 -33.27 21.59 2.87
N SER A 347 -34.31 21.96 2.14
CA SER A 347 -35.46 21.09 1.89
C SER A 347 -35.18 20.17 0.70
N ILE A 348 -35.40 18.86 0.90
CA ILE A 348 -35.35 17.86 -0.17
C ILE A 348 -36.76 17.74 -0.76
N LYS A 349 -36.89 17.97 -2.08
CA LYS A 349 -38.14 17.78 -2.83
C LYS A 349 -38.43 16.29 -3.02
N GLN A 350 -39.16 15.68 -2.08
CA GLN A 350 -39.47 14.25 -2.12
C GLN A 350 -40.25 13.85 -3.38
N GLU A 351 -41.03 14.77 -3.93
CA GLU A 351 -41.77 14.62 -5.18
C GLU A 351 -40.87 14.57 -6.43
N THR A 352 -39.63 15.08 -6.34
CA THR A 352 -38.64 14.99 -7.43
C THR A 352 -37.78 13.73 -7.36
N ALA A 353 -38.02 12.87 -6.35
CA ALA A 353 -37.24 11.67 -6.14
C ALA A 353 -37.28 10.77 -7.37
N ARG A 354 -36.12 10.56 -7.98
CA ARG A 354 -35.97 9.70 -9.14
C ARG A 354 -34.83 8.73 -8.93
N LYS A 355 -35.03 7.50 -9.41
CA LYS A 355 -33.93 6.55 -9.56
C LYS A 355 -33.06 6.93 -10.75
N VAL A 356 -31.78 7.19 -10.51
CA VAL A 356 -30.84 7.41 -11.61
C VAL A 356 -30.58 6.08 -12.30
N SER A 357 -30.82 6.01 -13.60
CA SER A 357 -30.55 4.79 -14.38
C SER A 357 -29.07 4.67 -14.68
N LEU A 358 -28.53 3.45 -14.62
CA LEU A 358 -27.16 3.19 -15.07
C LEU A 358 -27.01 3.36 -16.58
N ASP A 359 -28.09 3.30 -17.36
CA ASP A 359 -28.05 3.55 -18.81
C ASP A 359 -27.89 5.04 -19.14
N GLU A 360 -28.13 5.95 -18.20
CA GLU A 360 -27.82 7.38 -18.37
C GLU A 360 -26.33 7.63 -18.52
N TRP A 361 -25.49 6.66 -18.18
CA TRP A 361 -24.06 6.67 -18.44
C TRP A 361 -23.70 6.53 -19.94
N LYS A 362 -24.57 5.89 -20.73
CA LYS A 362 -24.31 5.55 -22.14
C LYS A 362 -24.82 6.60 -23.12
N LYS A 363 -25.46 7.66 -22.63
CA LYS A 363 -25.99 8.77 -23.41
C LYS A 363 -25.07 9.96 -23.26
#